data_AF-A0A444R1J6-F1
#
_entry.id   AF-A0A444R1J6-F1
#
_cell.length_a   1.000
_cell.length_b   1.000
_cell.length_c   1.000
_cell.angle_alpha   90.00
_cell.angle_beta   90.00
_cell.angle_gamma   90.00
#
_symmetry.space_group_name_H-M   'P 1'
#
loop_
_entity.id
_entity.type
_entity.pdbx_description
1 polymer ?
#
loop_
_entity_poly.entity_id
_entity_poly.type
_entity_poly.pdbx_seq_one_letter_code
_entity_poly.pdbx_strand_id
1 'polypeptide(L)'
;VPWYDNQTTVYFSQFSAQRKEDRTIGNIGLGVRYNFDKYLLGGNIFYDYDFTRGHRRLGLGAEAWTDYLKFSGNYYHPLSDWKDSEDFDFYEERPARGWDIRAEVWLPSYPQLGGKIVFEQYYGDEVALFGTDNLEKDPYAVTLGLNYQPVPLLTVGTDYKAGTGDNSDVSINATLNYQFGVPLKDQLDSDKVKAAHSLMGSRLDFVERNNFIVLEYKEKDPLDVTLWLKADATNEHPECVIKDTPEAAVGLEKCKWT
;
A
#
# COMPACT_ATOMS: atom_id res chain seq x y z
N VAL A 1 -0.81 3.23 -20.94
CA VAL A 1 -0.80 2.94 -22.40
C VAL A 1 -2.22 2.64 -22.86
N PRO A 2 -2.85 3.53 -23.65
CA PRO A 2 -4.17 3.26 -24.21
C PRO A 2 -4.05 2.24 -25.37
N TRP A 3 -4.91 1.21 -25.36
CA TRP A 3 -5.00 0.21 -26.44
C TRP A 3 -6.14 0.53 -27.40
N TYR A 4 -7.19 1.15 -26.86
CA TYR A 4 -8.33 1.66 -27.61
C TYR A 4 -8.76 2.97 -26.97
N ASP A 5 -8.84 4.02 -27.78
CA ASP A 5 -9.25 5.35 -27.35
C ASP A 5 -10.16 5.96 -28.42
N ASN A 6 -11.44 6.11 -28.07
CA ASN A 6 -12.41 6.86 -28.87
C ASN A 6 -13.01 7.98 -28.01
N GLN A 7 -14.00 8.72 -28.52
CA GLN A 7 -14.59 9.84 -27.77
C GLN A 7 -15.33 9.42 -26.47
N THR A 8 -15.75 8.17 -26.35
CA THR A 8 -16.58 7.68 -25.24
C THR A 8 -15.85 6.72 -24.31
N THR A 9 -14.79 6.06 -24.74
CA THR A 9 -14.25 4.88 -24.08
C THR A 9 -12.74 4.80 -24.25
N VAL A 10 -12.04 4.53 -23.15
CA VAL A 10 -10.60 4.21 -23.14
C VAL A 10 -10.42 2.83 -22.51
N TYR A 11 -9.75 1.93 -23.22
CA TYR A 11 -9.15 0.74 -22.64
C TYR A 11 -7.66 0.96 -22.52
N PHE A 12 -7.09 0.74 -21.35
CA PHE A 12 -5.69 1.02 -21.10
C PHE A 12 -5.03 -0.04 -20.23
N SER A 13 -3.72 -0.15 -20.38
CA SER A 13 -2.84 -0.83 -19.45
C SER A 13 -1.95 0.18 -18.73
N GLN A 14 -1.67 -0.07 -17.46
CA GLN A 14 -0.78 0.74 -16.65
C GLN A 14 0.32 -0.16 -16.06
N PHE A 15 1.54 0.36 -16.05
CA PHE A 15 2.69 -0.30 -15.45
C PHE A 15 3.44 0.73 -14.61
N SER A 16 3.91 0.33 -13.44
CA SER A 16 4.76 1.16 -12.59
C SER A 16 5.80 0.30 -11.88
N ALA A 17 6.93 0.91 -11.58
CA ALA A 17 7.95 0.35 -10.71
C ALA A 17 8.41 1.45 -9.77
N GLN A 18 8.52 1.13 -8.49
CA GLN A 18 8.85 2.09 -7.45
C GLN A 18 9.70 1.44 -6.36
N ARG A 19 10.56 2.24 -5.74
CA ARG A 19 11.38 1.83 -4.60
C ARG A 19 11.10 2.74 -3.41
N LYS A 20 10.82 2.15 -2.25
CA LYS A 20 10.67 2.84 -0.96
C LYS A 20 11.23 1.92 0.14
N GLU A 21 12.02 2.47 1.06
CA GLU A 21 12.53 1.72 2.24
C GLU A 21 13.07 0.34 1.86
N ASP A 22 13.96 0.32 0.86
CA ASP A 22 14.59 -0.89 0.28
C ASP A 22 13.71 -1.93 -0.41
N ARG A 23 12.39 -1.72 -0.42
CA ARG A 23 11.44 -2.56 -1.15
C ARG A 23 11.25 -2.04 -2.57
N THR A 24 11.42 -2.94 -3.54
CA THR A 24 11.15 -2.66 -4.96
C THR A 24 9.85 -3.32 -5.37
N ILE A 25 8.85 -2.52 -5.71
CA ILE A 25 7.51 -3.01 -6.06
C ILE A 25 7.21 -2.67 -7.51
N GLY A 26 6.72 -3.66 -8.26
CA GLY A 26 6.15 -3.49 -9.59
C GLY A 26 4.65 -3.64 -9.57
N ASN A 27 3.95 -2.88 -10.40
CA ASN A 27 2.51 -2.97 -10.57
C ASN A 27 2.19 -3.08 -12.06
N ILE A 28 1.24 -3.96 -12.38
CA ILE A 28 0.66 -4.08 -13.72
C ILE A 28 -0.85 -4.05 -13.58
N GLY A 29 -1.53 -3.24 -14.39
CA GLY A 29 -2.97 -3.12 -14.33
C GLY A 29 -3.62 -2.90 -15.68
N LEU A 30 -4.90 -3.21 -15.73
CA LEU A 30 -5.79 -2.98 -16.85
C LEU A 30 -6.99 -2.17 -16.36
N GLY A 31 -7.47 -1.27 -17.19
CA GLY A 31 -8.63 -0.45 -16.85
C GLY A 31 -9.46 -0.06 -18.06
N VAL A 32 -10.69 0.30 -17.77
CA VAL A 32 -11.64 0.88 -18.72
C VAL A 32 -12.20 2.17 -18.13
N ARG A 33 -12.31 3.21 -18.96
CA ARG A 33 -12.98 4.47 -18.64
C ARG A 33 -14.04 4.75 -19.67
N TYR A 34 -15.22 5.14 -19.22
CA TYR A 34 -16.38 5.46 -20.05
C TYR A 34 -16.88 6.87 -19.74
N ASN A 35 -16.96 7.70 -20.77
CA ASN A 35 -17.50 9.06 -20.69
C ASN A 35 -19.02 9.02 -20.81
N PHE A 36 -19.70 9.53 -19.79
CA PHE A 36 -21.14 9.68 -19.72
C PHE A 36 -21.49 11.15 -19.44
N ASP A 37 -21.89 11.88 -20.48
CA ASP A 37 -22.15 13.33 -20.43
C ASP A 37 -20.94 14.11 -19.86
N LYS A 38 -21.07 14.66 -18.65
CA LYS A 38 -20.02 15.43 -17.94
C LYS A 38 -19.22 14.60 -16.93
N TYR A 39 -19.42 13.28 -16.93
CA TYR A 39 -18.77 12.37 -16.02
C TYR A 39 -17.95 11.32 -16.77
N LEU A 40 -16.91 10.82 -16.14
CA LEU A 40 -16.16 9.66 -16.57
C LEU A 40 -16.24 8.63 -15.46
N LEU A 41 -16.74 7.45 -15.79
CA LEU A 41 -16.80 6.30 -14.89
C LEU A 41 -15.75 5.30 -15.33
N GLY A 42 -14.96 4.80 -14.39
CA GLY A 42 -13.89 3.85 -14.67
C GLY A 42 -13.88 2.68 -13.72
N GLY A 43 -13.32 1.57 -14.21
CA GLY A 43 -13.03 0.39 -13.42
C GLY A 43 -11.64 -0.12 -13.79
N ASN A 44 -10.87 -0.55 -12.81
CA ASN A 44 -9.51 -1.03 -13.01
C ASN A 44 -9.18 -2.21 -12.10
N ILE A 45 -8.22 -3.02 -12.55
CA ILE A 45 -7.67 -4.17 -11.83
C ILE A 45 -6.15 -4.11 -11.91
N PHE A 46 -5.48 -4.35 -10.79
CA PHE A 46 -4.03 -4.31 -10.66
C PHE A 46 -3.51 -5.56 -9.98
N TYR A 47 -2.37 -6.03 -10.46
CA TYR A 47 -1.54 -7.02 -9.81
C TYR A 47 -0.25 -6.33 -9.36
N ASP A 48 -0.04 -6.30 -8.05
CA ASP A 48 1.15 -5.75 -7.42
C ASP A 48 2.08 -6.89 -7.00
N TYR A 49 3.37 -6.72 -7.27
CA TYR A 49 4.41 -7.66 -6.90
C TYR A 49 5.57 -6.96 -6.19
N ASP A 50 5.85 -7.39 -4.97
CA ASP A 50 7.06 -7.00 -4.25
C ASP A 50 8.22 -7.90 -4.71
N PHE A 51 9.20 -7.32 -5.41
CA PHE A 51 10.37 -8.07 -5.88
C PHE A 51 11.39 -8.35 -4.77
N THR A 52 11.36 -7.57 -3.69
CA THR A 52 12.27 -7.75 -2.56
C THR A 52 11.74 -8.87 -1.64
N ARG A 53 10.46 -8.80 -1.25
CA ARG A 53 9.84 -9.75 -0.29
C ARG A 53 9.00 -10.87 -0.93
N GLY A 54 8.76 -10.79 -2.24
CA GLY A 54 8.00 -11.79 -2.99
C GLY A 54 6.49 -11.78 -2.71
N HIS A 55 5.95 -10.71 -2.14
CA HIS A 55 4.52 -10.57 -1.87
C HIS A 55 3.70 -10.23 -3.10
N ARG A 56 2.44 -10.69 -3.10
CA ARG A 56 1.49 -10.53 -4.22
C ARG A 56 0.19 -9.93 -3.70
N ARG A 57 -0.31 -8.90 -4.38
CA ARG A 57 -1.56 -8.23 -4.00
C ARG A 57 -2.41 -7.94 -5.23
N LEU A 58 -3.71 -8.14 -5.08
CA LEU A 58 -4.73 -7.75 -6.05
C LEU A 58 -5.32 -6.39 -5.65
N GLY A 59 -5.36 -5.46 -6.59
CA GLY A 59 -6.07 -4.19 -6.45
C GLY A 59 -7.30 -4.16 -7.37
N LEU A 60 -8.43 -3.72 -6.83
CA LEU A 60 -9.64 -3.42 -7.59
C LEU A 60 -9.99 -1.96 -7.38
N GLY A 61 -10.19 -1.20 -8.46
CA GLY A 61 -10.48 0.23 -8.38
C GLY A 61 -11.71 0.63 -9.18
N ALA A 62 -12.39 1.66 -8.69
CA ALA A 62 -13.48 2.34 -9.37
C ALA A 62 -13.20 3.85 -9.39
N GLU A 63 -13.55 4.50 -10.49
CA GLU A 63 -13.28 5.92 -10.75
C GLU A 63 -14.58 6.63 -11.13
N ALA A 64 -14.77 7.83 -10.60
CA ALA A 64 -15.87 8.74 -10.96
C ALA A 64 -15.34 10.17 -11.06
N TRP A 65 -15.06 10.64 -12.26
CA TRP A 65 -14.39 11.91 -12.51
C TRP A 65 -15.31 12.88 -13.23
N THR A 66 -15.07 14.17 -13.04
CA THR A 66 -15.69 15.28 -13.78
C THR A 66 -14.68 16.41 -13.94
N ASP A 67 -15.06 17.53 -14.54
CA ASP A 67 -14.17 18.67 -14.68
C ASP A 67 -13.64 19.12 -13.31
N TYR A 68 -12.32 19.17 -13.16
CA TYR A 68 -11.59 19.58 -11.95
C TYR A 68 -11.83 18.73 -10.69
N LEU A 69 -12.48 17.57 -10.79
CA LEU A 69 -12.73 16.69 -9.65
C LEU A 69 -12.56 15.22 -10.06
N LYS A 70 -11.68 14.51 -9.34
CA LYS A 70 -11.50 13.08 -9.47
C LYS A 70 -11.84 12.39 -8.17
N PHE A 71 -12.78 11.46 -8.22
CA PHE A 71 -13.06 10.54 -7.13
C PHE A 71 -12.62 9.12 -7.51
N SER A 72 -11.96 8.43 -6.59
CA SER A 72 -11.51 7.06 -6.79
C SER A 72 -11.70 6.26 -5.50
N GLY A 73 -12.12 5.01 -5.64
CA GLY A 73 -12.20 4.04 -4.54
C GLY A 73 -11.42 2.79 -4.92
N ASN A 74 -10.59 2.30 -4.01
CA ASN A 74 -9.72 1.15 -4.25
C ASN A 74 -9.86 0.13 -3.12
N TYR A 75 -9.84 -1.15 -3.48
CA TYR A 75 -9.79 -2.27 -2.55
C TYR A 75 -8.55 -3.12 -2.83
N TYR A 76 -7.89 -3.55 -1.75
CA TYR A 76 -6.64 -4.29 -1.78
C TYR A 76 -6.81 -5.64 -1.09
N HIS A 77 -6.49 -6.70 -1.82
CA HIS A 77 -6.62 -8.07 -1.36
C HIS A 77 -5.29 -8.81 -1.44
N PRO A 78 -4.84 -9.47 -0.36
CA PRO A 78 -3.65 -10.33 -0.40
C PRO A 78 -3.85 -11.51 -1.37
N LEU A 79 -2.84 -11.78 -2.19
CA LEU A 79 -2.77 -13.00 -3.01
C LEU A 79 -1.68 -13.97 -2.53
N SER A 80 -0.70 -13.48 -1.77
CA SER A 80 0.30 -14.30 -1.09
C SER A 80 -0.06 -14.48 0.37
N ASP A 81 0.09 -15.70 0.87
CA ASP A 81 0.02 -16.02 2.30
C ASP A 81 1.23 -15.47 3.09
N TRP A 82 1.20 -15.73 4.39
CA TRP A 82 2.27 -15.47 5.35
C TRP A 82 3.61 -16.04 4.88
N LYS A 83 4.66 -15.25 5.09
CA LYS A 83 6.05 -15.59 4.78
C LYS A 83 6.94 -15.07 5.89
N ASP A 84 8.10 -15.67 6.06
CA ASP A 84 9.11 -15.18 6.98
C ASP A 84 9.42 -13.69 6.72
N SER A 85 9.30 -12.89 7.78
CA SER A 85 9.61 -11.46 7.77
C SER A 85 11.12 -11.23 7.78
N GLU A 86 11.61 -10.30 6.95
CA GLU A 86 12.99 -9.80 7.06
C GLU A 86 13.06 -8.56 7.97
N ASP A 87 11.92 -8.01 8.42
CA ASP A 87 11.87 -6.81 9.28
C ASP A 87 11.96 -7.16 10.76
N PHE A 88 11.52 -8.36 11.16
CA PHE A 88 11.45 -8.79 12.56
C PHE A 88 11.80 -10.28 12.71
N ASP A 89 12.66 -10.59 13.69
CA ASP A 89 12.98 -11.96 14.06
C ASP A 89 11.76 -12.66 14.65
N PHE A 90 11.50 -13.91 14.23
CA PHE A 90 10.36 -14.72 14.65
C PHE A 90 8.98 -14.20 14.24
N TYR A 91 8.89 -13.38 13.20
CA TYR A 91 7.60 -12.95 12.63
C TYR A 91 7.41 -13.50 11.21
N GLU A 92 6.14 -13.57 10.82
CA GLU A 92 5.70 -13.67 9.43
C GLU A 92 5.09 -12.34 8.98
N GLU A 93 5.18 -12.05 7.69
CA GLU A 93 4.56 -10.91 7.02
C GLU A 93 3.64 -11.37 5.88
N ARG A 94 2.58 -10.60 5.62
CA ARG A 94 1.76 -10.72 4.40
C ARG A 94 1.17 -9.37 4.01
N PRO A 95 0.66 -9.20 2.78
CA PRO A 95 -0.06 -7.99 2.42
C PRO A 95 -1.31 -7.80 3.28
N ALA A 96 -1.42 -6.63 3.91
CA ALA A 96 -2.61 -6.26 4.65
C ALA A 96 -3.79 -6.07 3.69
N ARG A 97 -4.96 -6.59 4.07
CA ARG A 97 -6.21 -6.26 3.38
C ARG A 97 -6.61 -4.84 3.72
N GLY A 98 -7.11 -4.08 2.76
CA GLY A 98 -7.57 -2.73 3.04
C GLY A 98 -8.31 -2.10 1.88
N TRP A 99 -8.72 -0.85 2.07
CA TRP A 99 -9.33 -0.03 1.05
C TRP A 99 -8.97 1.43 1.26
N ASP A 100 -9.10 2.22 0.19
CA ASP A 100 -9.00 3.66 0.27
C ASP A 100 -10.05 4.36 -0.60
N ILE A 101 -10.37 5.58 -0.20
CA ILE A 101 -11.17 6.52 -0.97
C ILE A 101 -10.33 7.79 -1.13
N ARG A 102 -10.29 8.29 -2.36
CA ARG A 102 -9.47 9.44 -2.76
C ARG A 102 -10.36 10.45 -3.47
N ALA A 103 -10.22 11.71 -3.11
CA ALA A 103 -10.77 12.82 -3.86
C ALA A 103 -9.69 13.87 -4.13
N GLU A 104 -9.53 14.21 -5.40
CA GLU A 104 -8.63 15.27 -5.86
C GLU A 104 -9.45 16.36 -6.53
N VAL A 105 -9.26 17.60 -6.13
CA VAL A 105 -10.00 18.76 -6.65
C VAL A 105 -9.04 19.85 -7.08
N TRP A 106 -9.34 20.51 -8.19
CA TRP A 106 -8.58 21.65 -8.71
C TRP A 106 -9.49 22.88 -8.76
N LEU A 107 -8.97 24.08 -8.44
CA LEU A 107 -9.80 25.28 -8.42
C LEU A 107 -10.12 25.74 -9.85
N PRO A 108 -11.39 25.82 -10.29
CA PRO A 108 -11.69 26.24 -11.67
C PRO A 108 -11.26 27.68 -11.99
N SER A 109 -11.21 28.56 -10.98
CA SER A 109 -10.73 29.94 -11.09
C SER A 109 -9.20 30.05 -11.06
N TYR A 110 -8.52 29.06 -10.51
CA TYR A 110 -7.05 29.00 -10.45
C TYR A 110 -6.57 27.54 -10.57
N PRO A 111 -6.60 26.97 -11.80
CA PRO A 111 -6.40 25.53 -12.02
C PRO A 111 -5.02 25.01 -11.64
N GLN A 112 -4.07 25.88 -11.37
CA GLN A 112 -2.74 25.52 -10.88
C GLN A 112 -2.76 25.09 -9.41
N LEU A 113 -3.83 25.36 -8.65
CA LEU A 113 -3.93 24.97 -7.24
C LEU A 113 -5.00 23.89 -7.07
N GLY A 114 -4.59 22.79 -6.43
CA GLY A 114 -5.44 21.65 -6.13
C GLY A 114 -5.32 21.19 -4.69
N GLY A 115 -6.33 20.46 -4.25
CA GLY A 115 -6.38 19.80 -2.96
C GLY A 115 -6.63 18.31 -3.14
N LYS A 116 -6.12 17.52 -2.21
CA LYS A 116 -6.29 16.07 -2.17
C LYS A 116 -6.73 15.65 -0.78
N ILE A 117 -7.70 14.75 -0.71
CA ILE A 117 -8.07 14.05 0.51
C ILE A 117 -8.06 12.56 0.26
N VAL A 118 -7.45 11.81 1.17
CA VAL A 118 -7.42 10.35 1.14
C VAL A 118 -7.86 9.83 2.49
N PHE A 119 -8.77 8.86 2.49
CA PHE A 119 -9.09 8.05 3.65
C PHE A 119 -8.69 6.61 3.33
N GLU A 120 -7.84 6.00 4.15
CA GLU A 120 -7.39 4.62 4.00
C GLU A 120 -7.60 3.83 5.29
N GLN A 121 -8.04 2.58 5.16
CA GLN A 121 -8.27 1.64 6.26
C GLN A 121 -7.70 0.28 5.89
N TYR A 122 -6.93 -0.31 6.79
CA TYR A 122 -6.41 -1.67 6.65
C TYR A 122 -6.87 -2.54 7.82
N TYR A 123 -6.79 -3.85 7.65
CA TYR A 123 -7.25 -4.84 8.61
C TYR A 123 -6.15 -5.84 8.93
N GLY A 124 -6.03 -6.19 10.21
CA GLY A 124 -4.98 -7.05 10.76
C GLY A 124 -4.66 -6.67 12.20
N ASP A 125 -4.02 -7.59 12.93
CA ASP A 125 -3.65 -7.36 14.33
C ASP A 125 -2.41 -6.45 14.46
N GLU A 126 -1.45 -6.59 13.53
CA GLU A 126 -0.20 -5.79 13.52
C GLU A 126 0.08 -5.27 12.11
N VAL A 127 -0.49 -4.11 11.76
CA VAL A 127 -0.40 -3.54 10.41
C VAL A 127 0.53 -2.33 10.39
N ALA A 128 1.49 -2.32 9.46
CA ALA A 128 2.47 -1.25 9.29
C ALA A 128 1.97 -0.11 8.36
N LEU A 129 0.90 0.59 8.76
CA LEU A 129 0.34 1.69 7.95
C LEU A 129 1.24 2.93 7.89
N PHE A 130 1.98 3.20 8.97
CA PHE A 130 2.91 4.32 9.12
C PHE A 130 4.39 3.90 9.10
N GLY A 131 4.67 2.64 8.78
CA GLY A 131 6.00 2.04 8.86
C GLY A 131 6.06 0.91 9.87
N THR A 132 7.17 0.16 9.87
CA THR A 132 7.40 -0.99 10.74
C THR A 132 7.58 -0.60 12.21
N ASP A 133 7.96 0.64 12.50
CA ASP A 133 8.18 1.08 13.88
C ASP A 133 6.88 1.22 14.69
N ASN A 134 5.73 1.31 14.02
CA ASN A 134 4.41 1.51 14.64
C ASN A 134 3.38 0.54 14.05
N LEU A 135 3.39 -0.70 14.53
CA LEU A 135 2.40 -1.72 14.19
C LEU A 135 1.11 -1.48 14.97
N GLU A 136 -0.01 -1.45 14.26
CA GLU A 136 -1.31 -1.08 14.83
C GLU A 136 -2.40 -2.07 14.41
N LYS A 137 -3.40 -2.24 15.28
CA LYS A 137 -4.57 -3.08 15.00
C LYS A 137 -5.61 -2.31 14.18
N ASP A 138 -6.03 -2.89 13.06
CA ASP A 138 -7.01 -2.33 12.13
C ASP A 138 -6.84 -0.80 11.90
N PRO A 139 -5.66 -0.34 11.44
CA PRO A 139 -5.36 1.09 11.41
C PRO A 139 -6.05 1.82 10.26
N TYR A 140 -6.36 3.09 10.51
CA TYR A 140 -6.82 4.03 9.50
C TYR A 140 -5.88 5.22 9.40
N ALA A 141 -5.92 5.92 8.28
CA ALA A 141 -5.29 7.21 8.11
C ALA A 141 -6.09 8.15 7.21
N VAL A 142 -5.95 9.44 7.48
CA VAL A 142 -6.47 10.54 6.70
C VAL A 142 -5.29 11.36 6.19
N THR A 143 -5.23 11.55 4.88
CA THR A 143 -4.22 12.39 4.24
C THR A 143 -4.89 13.63 3.67
N LEU A 144 -4.36 14.80 4.04
CA LEU A 144 -4.71 16.09 3.46
C LEU A 144 -3.52 16.60 2.64
N GLY A 145 -3.75 16.85 1.36
CA GLY A 145 -2.73 17.28 0.42
C GLY A 145 -3.05 18.61 -0.24
N LEU A 146 -2.02 19.41 -0.50
CA LEU A 146 -2.07 20.60 -1.34
C LEU A 146 -1.13 20.40 -2.53
N ASN A 147 -1.64 20.61 -3.73
CA ASN A 147 -0.93 20.44 -4.99
C ASN A 147 -0.83 21.78 -5.73
N TYR A 148 0.35 22.07 -6.27
CA TYR A 148 0.59 23.20 -7.15
C TYR A 148 1.19 22.72 -8.49
N GLN A 149 0.49 23.01 -9.59
CA GLN A 149 0.85 22.61 -10.95
C GLN A 149 1.06 23.85 -11.81
N PRO A 150 2.27 24.43 -11.86
CA PRO A 150 2.53 25.64 -12.63
C PRO A 150 2.38 25.43 -14.15
N VAL A 151 2.68 24.22 -14.63
CA VAL A 151 2.60 23.79 -16.03
C VAL A 151 2.14 22.32 -16.07
N PRO A 152 1.51 21.82 -17.15
CA PRO A 152 1.06 20.42 -17.22
C PRO A 152 2.14 19.38 -16.91
N LEU A 153 3.40 19.66 -17.25
CA LEU A 153 4.53 18.75 -17.03
C LEU A 153 4.92 18.55 -15.56
N LEU A 154 4.66 19.50 -14.66
CA LEU A 154 5.22 19.50 -13.31
C LEU A 154 4.15 19.77 -12.26
N THR A 155 4.05 18.89 -11.27
CA THR A 155 3.23 19.08 -10.08
C THR A 155 4.10 18.99 -8.84
N VAL A 156 3.95 19.93 -7.91
CA VAL A 156 4.61 19.91 -6.60
C VAL A 156 3.53 19.84 -5.55
N GLY A 157 3.70 18.99 -4.55
CA GLY A 157 2.69 18.80 -3.52
C GLY A 157 3.28 18.64 -2.12
N THR A 158 2.44 18.87 -1.13
CA THR A 158 2.71 18.53 0.27
C THR A 158 1.52 17.74 0.80
N ASP A 159 1.78 16.63 1.48
CA ASP A 159 0.77 15.76 2.07
C ASP A 159 1.02 15.65 3.58
N TYR A 160 -0.01 15.90 4.38
CA TYR A 160 -0.05 15.62 5.81
C TYR A 160 -0.95 14.41 6.04
N LYS A 161 -0.36 13.30 6.51
CA LYS A 161 -1.06 12.06 6.82
C LYS A 161 -1.11 11.90 8.35
N ALA A 162 -2.29 11.64 8.90
CA ALA A 162 -2.49 11.36 10.32
C ALA A 162 -3.50 10.23 10.51
N GLY A 163 -3.37 9.42 11.55
CA GLY A 163 -4.17 8.19 11.66
C GLY A 163 -4.22 7.60 13.05
N THR A 164 -4.52 6.29 13.13
CA THR A 164 -4.54 5.53 14.38
C THR A 164 -3.27 5.74 15.20
N GLY A 165 -3.44 5.89 16.52
CA GLY A 165 -2.37 6.26 17.44
C GLY A 165 -2.01 7.74 17.36
N ASP A 166 -0.80 8.09 17.77
CA ASP A 166 -0.22 9.44 17.63
C ASP A 166 0.62 9.56 16.34
N ASN A 167 0.29 8.73 15.34
CA ASN A 167 1.03 8.64 14.08
C ASN A 167 0.69 9.80 13.15
N SER A 168 1.73 10.52 12.71
CA SER A 168 1.61 11.49 11.63
C SER A 168 2.87 11.54 10.77
N ASP A 169 2.68 11.87 9.50
CA ASP A 169 3.74 11.98 8.51
C ASP A 169 3.51 13.20 7.62
N VAL A 170 4.60 13.86 7.22
CA VAL A 170 4.59 15.00 6.29
C VAL A 170 5.51 14.65 5.14
N SER A 171 4.95 14.61 3.93
CA SER A 171 5.74 14.33 2.72
C SER A 171 5.64 15.46 1.72
N ILE A 172 6.76 15.76 1.07
CA ILE A 172 6.86 16.72 -0.03
C ILE A 172 7.14 15.91 -1.29
N ASN A 173 6.33 16.13 -2.33
CA ASN A 173 6.44 15.41 -3.59
C ASN A 173 6.63 16.36 -4.78
N ALA A 174 7.36 15.89 -5.77
CA ALA A 174 7.52 16.55 -7.07
C ALA A 174 7.34 15.50 -8.16
N THR A 175 6.36 15.72 -9.03
CA THR A 175 5.94 14.76 -10.06
C THR A 175 6.14 15.37 -11.44
N LEU A 176 6.82 14.65 -12.32
CA LEU A 176 6.98 15.00 -13.74
C LEU A 176 6.05 14.14 -14.60
N ASN A 177 5.03 14.77 -15.19
CA ASN A 177 3.99 14.13 -16.00
C ASN A 177 4.20 14.42 -17.48
N TYR A 178 4.76 13.47 -18.22
CA TYR A 178 4.98 13.63 -19.67
C TYR A 178 3.86 12.99 -20.49
N GLN A 179 3.16 13.78 -21.30
CA GLN A 179 2.12 13.31 -22.21
C GLN A 179 2.68 13.07 -23.61
N PHE A 180 2.76 11.81 -24.02
CA PHE A 180 3.18 11.44 -25.38
C PHE A 180 2.17 11.95 -26.42
N GLY A 181 2.68 12.54 -27.51
CA GLY A 181 1.86 13.10 -28.58
C GLY A 181 1.48 14.58 -28.40
N VAL A 182 1.69 15.15 -27.22
CA VAL A 182 1.49 16.59 -26.96
C VAL A 182 2.82 17.33 -27.13
N PRO A 183 2.89 18.42 -27.91
CA PRO A 183 4.11 19.21 -28.05
C PRO A 183 4.66 19.68 -26.69
N LEU A 184 5.99 19.59 -26.49
CA LEU A 184 6.62 20.00 -25.23
C LEU A 184 6.29 21.46 -24.85
N LYS A 185 6.16 22.35 -25.85
CA LYS A 185 5.75 23.75 -25.62
C LYS A 185 4.40 23.88 -24.91
N ASP A 186 3.45 23.00 -25.20
CA ASP A 186 2.12 23.02 -24.61
C ASP A 186 2.14 22.38 -23.21
N GLN A 187 3.06 21.45 -22.96
CA GLN A 187 3.27 20.85 -21.64
C GLN A 187 4.03 21.77 -20.67
N LEU A 188 4.73 22.78 -21.20
CA LEU A 188 5.42 23.83 -20.45
C LEU A 188 4.65 25.15 -20.41
N ASP A 189 3.42 25.17 -20.93
CA ASP A 189 2.57 26.36 -20.98
C ASP A 189 1.59 26.35 -19.80
N SER A 190 1.64 27.40 -18.98
CA SER A 190 0.78 27.55 -17.81
C SER A 190 -0.70 27.67 -18.18
N ASP A 191 -1.02 28.21 -19.36
CA ASP A 191 -2.41 28.35 -19.82
C ASP A 191 -3.05 26.99 -20.16
N LYS A 192 -2.24 25.95 -20.36
CA LYS A 192 -2.71 24.60 -20.68
C LYS A 192 -3.09 23.78 -19.44
N VAL A 193 -2.74 24.24 -18.24
CA VAL A 193 -3.09 23.56 -16.97
C VAL A 193 -4.61 23.41 -16.84
N LYS A 194 -5.36 24.44 -17.22
CA LYS A 194 -6.84 24.40 -17.23
C LYS A 194 -7.39 23.26 -18.08
N ALA A 195 -6.83 23.08 -19.28
CA ALA A 195 -7.25 22.01 -20.18
C ALA A 195 -6.85 20.63 -19.63
N ALA A 196 -5.70 20.52 -18.97
CA ALA A 196 -5.24 19.28 -18.35
C ALA A 196 -6.20 18.77 -17.26
N HIS A 197 -6.78 19.66 -16.44
CA HIS A 197 -7.74 19.28 -15.40
C HIS A 197 -9.20 19.16 -15.86
N SER A 198 -9.49 19.42 -17.14
CA SER A 198 -10.79 19.08 -17.71
C SER A 198 -10.98 17.57 -17.78
N LEU A 199 -12.23 17.11 -17.89
CA LEU A 199 -12.53 15.69 -18.06
C LEU A 199 -11.81 15.08 -19.27
N MET A 200 -11.73 15.83 -20.37
CA MET A 200 -11.07 15.36 -21.60
C MET A 200 -9.56 15.40 -21.52
N GLY A 201 -8.97 16.36 -20.81
CA GLY A 201 -7.53 16.43 -20.60
C GLY A 201 -7.01 15.36 -19.65
N SER A 202 -7.78 15.07 -18.59
CA SER A 202 -7.37 14.15 -17.52
C SER A 202 -7.68 12.68 -17.81
N ARG A 203 -8.44 12.36 -18.87
CA ARG A 203 -8.91 10.99 -19.16
C ARG A 203 -7.81 9.93 -19.31
N LEU A 204 -6.57 10.35 -19.59
CA LEU A 204 -5.39 9.48 -19.72
C LEU A 204 -4.47 9.51 -18.49
N ASP A 205 -4.84 10.24 -17.44
CA ASP A 205 -4.08 10.29 -16.19
C ASP A 205 -4.00 8.91 -15.55
N PHE A 206 -2.98 8.67 -14.75
CA PHE A 206 -2.84 7.40 -14.04
C PHE A 206 -4.00 7.15 -13.08
N VAL A 207 -4.20 5.88 -12.75
CA VAL A 207 -5.17 5.48 -11.72
C VAL A 207 -4.70 5.98 -10.35
N GLU A 208 -5.58 6.68 -9.64
CA GLU A 208 -5.35 7.16 -8.28
C GLU A 208 -5.52 6.02 -7.26
N ARG A 209 -4.41 5.45 -6.80
CA ARG A 209 -4.35 4.32 -5.86
C ARG A 209 -3.05 4.30 -5.06
N ASN A 210 -2.98 3.48 -4.00
CA ASN A 210 -1.73 3.16 -3.33
C ASN A 210 -1.00 2.02 -4.04
N ASN A 211 0.06 2.37 -4.79
CA ASN A 211 0.89 1.37 -5.48
C ASN A 211 1.81 0.58 -4.53
N PHE A 212 2.01 1.06 -3.29
CA PHE A 212 2.79 0.35 -2.28
C PHE A 212 1.95 -0.70 -1.55
N ILE A 213 2.58 -1.82 -1.22
CA ILE A 213 1.97 -2.93 -0.49
C ILE A 213 2.20 -2.69 1.00
N VAL A 214 1.13 -2.27 1.70
CA VAL A 214 1.08 -2.26 3.17
C VAL A 214 1.12 -3.72 3.65
N LEU A 215 1.98 -3.99 4.63
CA LEU A 215 2.14 -5.33 5.21
C LEU A 215 1.48 -5.39 6.59
N GLU A 216 0.98 -6.57 6.92
CA GLU A 216 0.63 -6.98 8.26
C GLU A 216 1.60 -8.07 8.72
N TYR A 217 1.84 -8.12 10.03
CA TYR A 217 2.78 -8.99 10.69
C TYR A 217 2.05 -9.90 11.68
N LYS A 218 2.67 -11.02 11.99
CA LYS A 218 2.22 -11.94 13.04
C LYS A 218 3.44 -12.65 13.62
N GLU A 219 3.52 -12.74 14.93
CA GLU A 219 4.51 -13.59 15.60
C GLU A 219 4.33 -15.06 15.18
N LYS A 220 5.44 -15.74 14.90
CA LYS A 220 5.46 -17.18 14.65
C LYS A 220 5.05 -17.91 15.92
N ASP A 221 4.29 -18.98 15.77
CA ASP A 221 3.93 -19.81 16.91
C ASP A 221 5.24 -20.29 17.58
N PRO A 222 5.40 -20.10 18.91
CA PRO A 222 6.62 -20.47 19.60
C PRO A 222 6.88 -21.95 19.36
N LEU A 223 8.09 -22.26 18.90
CA LEU A 223 8.47 -23.64 18.65
C LEU A 223 8.42 -24.38 19.98
N ASP A 224 7.46 -25.29 20.13
CA ASP A 224 7.26 -26.05 21.36
C ASP A 224 8.34 -27.15 21.44
N VAL A 225 9.56 -26.76 21.79
CA VAL A 225 10.69 -27.66 21.93
C VAL A 225 10.54 -28.41 23.25
N THR A 226 9.85 -29.55 23.22
CA THR A 226 9.91 -30.51 24.32
C THR A 226 11.27 -31.20 24.29
N LEU A 227 12.19 -30.72 25.13
CA LEU A 227 13.49 -31.35 25.36
C LEU A 227 13.32 -32.57 26.27
N TRP A 228 13.30 -33.74 25.65
CA TRP A 228 13.38 -35.03 26.37
C TRP A 228 14.83 -35.26 26.80
N LEU A 229 15.21 -34.75 27.97
CA LEU A 229 16.49 -35.09 28.59
C LEU A 229 16.43 -36.55 29.04
N LYS A 230 17.36 -37.39 28.59
CA LYS A 230 17.46 -38.75 29.12
C LYS A 230 18.24 -38.67 30.43
N ALA A 231 17.63 -39.09 31.53
CA ALA A 231 18.33 -39.21 32.80
C ALA A 231 19.51 -40.18 32.64
N ASP A 232 20.70 -39.78 33.10
CA ASP A 232 21.88 -40.64 33.13
C ASP A 232 21.58 -41.89 33.97
N ALA A 233 21.95 -43.07 33.46
CA ALA A 233 21.76 -44.35 34.14
C ALA A 233 22.53 -44.46 35.47
N THR A 234 23.44 -43.52 35.73
CA THR A 234 24.22 -43.39 36.97
C THR A 234 23.58 -42.47 38.01
N ASN A 235 22.41 -41.89 37.76
CA ASN A 235 21.71 -41.09 38.78
C ASN A 235 21.26 -41.98 39.95
N GLU A 236 21.82 -41.73 41.13
CA GLU A 236 21.51 -42.46 42.37
C GLU A 236 20.22 -41.95 43.06
N HIS A 237 19.61 -40.90 42.51
CA HIS A 237 18.46 -40.19 43.06
C HIS A 237 17.16 -40.55 42.32
N PRO A 238 16.22 -41.31 42.93
CA PRO A 238 14.98 -41.75 42.29
C PRO A 238 14.03 -40.60 41.90
N GLU A 239 14.19 -39.43 42.50
CA GLU A 239 13.50 -38.18 42.14
C GLU A 239 13.95 -37.58 40.79
N CYS A 240 15.07 -38.03 40.22
CA CYS A 240 15.55 -37.61 38.89
C CYS A 240 14.91 -38.39 37.72
N VAL A 241 14.01 -39.34 38.00
CA VAL A 241 13.26 -40.08 36.96
C VAL A 241 12.12 -39.20 36.47
N ILE A 242 12.17 -38.81 35.19
CA ILE A 242 11.13 -37.99 34.55
C ILE A 242 9.78 -38.72 34.65
N LYS A 243 8.83 -38.10 35.36
CA LYS A 243 7.40 -38.37 35.18
C LYS A 243 6.88 -37.40 34.13
N ASP A 244 6.11 -37.92 33.18
CA ASP A 244 5.39 -37.17 32.12
C ASP A 244 4.27 -36.27 32.69
N THR A 245 4.59 -35.43 33.66
CA THR A 245 3.66 -34.47 34.26
C THR A 245 4.38 -33.12 34.34
N PRO A 246 4.20 -32.26 33.32
CA PRO A 246 4.89 -30.97 33.18
C PRO A 246 4.71 -30.04 34.38
N GLU A 247 3.60 -30.14 35.12
CA GLU A 247 3.32 -29.24 36.25
C GLU A 247 4.15 -29.56 37.52
N ALA A 248 4.89 -30.67 37.55
CA ALA A 248 5.64 -31.13 38.72
C ALA A 248 7.15 -30.86 38.67
N ALA A 249 7.64 -30.19 37.61
CA ALA A 249 9.07 -29.93 37.42
C ALA A 249 9.59 -28.81 38.34
N VAL A 250 9.81 -29.12 39.61
CA VAL A 250 10.52 -28.23 40.55
C VAL A 250 12.01 -28.48 40.41
N GLY A 251 12.77 -27.41 40.16
CA GLY A 251 14.20 -27.41 39.78
C GLY A 251 15.07 -28.43 40.52
N LEU A 252 15.70 -29.31 39.74
CA LEU A 252 16.56 -30.39 40.20
C LEU A 252 18.04 -29.99 40.06
N GLU A 253 18.55 -29.15 40.97
CA GLU A 253 19.97 -28.72 41.01
C GLU A 253 20.98 -29.87 41.25
N LYS A 254 20.52 -31.07 41.60
CA LYS A 254 21.37 -32.24 41.94
C LYS A 254 21.40 -33.34 40.88
N CYS A 255 20.60 -33.24 39.82
CA CYS A 255 20.55 -34.29 38.80
C CYS A 255 21.60 -34.05 37.71
N LYS A 256 22.25 -35.12 37.26
CA LYS A 256 23.12 -35.10 36.08
C LYS A 256 22.31 -35.52 34.85
N TRP A 257 22.40 -34.70 33.81
CA TRP A 257 21.70 -34.88 32.54
C TRP A 257 22.73 -35.09 31.43
N THR A 258 22.42 -35.96 30.47
CA THR A 258 23.26 -36.25 29.29
C THR A 258 22.45 -36.11 28.01
#